data_AF-A0A8T3QFA5-F1
#
_entry.id   AF-A0A8T3QFA5-F1
#
_cell.length_a   1.000
_cell.length_b   1.000
_cell.length_c   1.000
_cell.angle_alpha   90.00
_cell.angle_beta   90.00
_cell.angle_gamma   90.00
#
_symmetry.space_group_name_H-M   'P 1'
#
loop_
_entity.id
_entity.type
_entity.pdbx_description
1 polymer ?
#
loop_
_entity_poly.entity_id
_entity_poly.type
_entity_poly.pdbx_seq_one_letter_code
_entity_poly.pdbx_strand_id
1 'polypeptide(L)'
;MRAAFGFVFAILVVFGGCYSGPDASDFVAILDELQVPAGWKAAMDQVRGPDQQDRCDPVITKTMCPGASRSFLISANPSEAYAQARSVVDTAGFTVTEEFGPACDRTDGPACQLFATRDDVRVRISVFRSAAEAGLDGVGPGGSAAVITVERSISAG
;
A
#
# COMPACT_ATOMS: atom_id res chain seq x y z
N MET A 1 23.45 -41.79 31.82
CA MET A 1 22.38 -40.77 31.70
C MET A 1 22.98 -39.45 31.24
N ARG A 2 23.21 -39.25 29.93
CA ARG A 2 23.70 -37.98 29.35
C ARG A 2 23.40 -37.97 27.85
N ALA A 3 22.20 -37.55 27.46
CA ALA A 3 21.86 -37.17 26.08
C ALA A 3 20.40 -36.66 26.04
N ALA A 4 20.14 -35.44 26.51
CA ALA A 4 18.79 -34.84 26.36
C ALA A 4 18.78 -33.30 26.47
N PHE A 5 19.91 -32.61 26.27
CA PHE A 5 19.99 -31.15 26.48
C PHE A 5 20.50 -30.37 25.26
N GLY A 6 20.46 -30.96 24.06
CA GLY A 6 21.02 -30.36 22.85
C GLY A 6 20.04 -29.94 21.76
N PHE A 7 18.72 -30.16 21.93
CA PHE A 7 17.76 -30.04 20.81
C PHE A 7 16.66 -28.99 21.00
N VAL A 8 16.57 -28.33 22.16
CA VAL A 8 15.48 -27.36 22.43
C VAL A 8 15.85 -25.93 21.98
N PHE A 9 17.13 -25.63 21.75
CA PHE A 9 17.56 -24.25 21.44
C PHE A 9 17.48 -23.88 19.95
N ALA A 10 17.30 -24.85 19.04
CA ALA A 10 17.22 -24.58 17.61
C ALA A 10 15.84 -24.05 17.15
N ILE A 11 14.78 -24.23 17.96
CA ILE A 11 13.42 -23.83 17.56
C ILE A 11 13.15 -22.35 17.86
N LEU A 12 13.79 -21.75 18.87
CA LEU A 12 13.58 -20.34 19.21
C LEU A 12 14.28 -19.36 18.25
N VAL A 13 15.33 -19.78 17.55
CA VAL A 13 16.04 -18.93 16.56
C VAL A 13 15.26 -18.83 15.24
N VAL A 14 14.42 -19.81 14.91
CA VAL A 14 13.61 -19.80 13.68
C VAL A 14 12.42 -18.85 13.78
N PHE A 15 11.94 -18.51 14.99
CA PHE A 15 10.87 -17.52 15.17
C PHE A 15 11.37 -16.07 15.32
N GLY A 16 12.64 -15.87 15.70
CA GLY A 16 13.23 -14.53 15.83
C GLY A 16 13.75 -13.92 14.53
N GLY A 17 13.98 -14.74 13.50
CA GLY A 17 14.50 -14.29 12.20
C GLY A 17 13.45 -13.79 11.20
N CYS A 18 12.16 -13.82 11.54
CA CYS A 18 11.08 -13.46 10.61
C CYS A 18 10.65 -11.97 10.68
N TYR A 19 11.24 -11.16 11.55
CA TYR A 19 10.81 -9.77 11.78
C TYR A 19 11.93 -8.71 11.61
N SER A 20 13.05 -9.04 10.99
CA SER A 20 14.08 -8.06 10.60
C SER A 20 13.74 -7.34 9.29
N GLY A 21 12.49 -6.88 9.14
CA GLY A 21 12.05 -6.08 8.00
C GLY A 21 12.06 -4.58 8.35
N PRO A 22 11.96 -3.68 7.34
CA PRO A 22 11.77 -2.26 7.58
C PRO A 22 10.55 -1.99 8.46
N ASP A 23 10.64 -0.97 9.30
CA ASP A 23 9.56 -0.60 10.21
C ASP A 23 8.39 0.00 9.43
N ALA A 24 7.18 -0.07 9.98
CA ALA A 24 6.00 0.51 9.34
C ALA A 24 6.17 2.03 9.05
N SER A 25 7.00 2.72 9.83
CA SER A 25 7.36 4.13 9.63
C SER A 25 8.11 4.39 8.32
N ASP A 26 8.89 3.43 7.82
CA ASP A 26 9.63 3.59 6.56
C ASP A 26 8.66 3.72 5.39
N PHE A 27 7.55 2.97 5.42
CA PHE A 27 6.49 3.05 4.41
C PHE A 27 5.68 4.35 4.51
N VAL A 28 5.52 4.90 5.72
CA VAL A 28 4.91 6.22 5.92
C VAL A 28 5.81 7.32 5.34
N ALA A 29 7.12 7.24 5.58
CA ALA A 29 8.08 8.19 5.00
C ALA A 29 8.00 8.19 3.46
N ILE A 30 7.90 7.01 2.84
CA ILE A 30 7.71 6.90 1.39
C ILE A 30 6.37 7.50 0.94
N LEU A 31 5.27 7.28 1.68
CA LEU A 31 4.00 7.96 1.40
C LEU A 31 4.12 9.49 1.45
N ASP A 32 4.90 10.01 2.38
CA ASP A 32 5.13 11.45 2.55
C ASP A 32 6.10 12.02 1.49
N GLU A 33 6.98 11.19 0.91
CA GLU A 33 7.82 11.55 -0.25
C GLU A 33 7.02 11.71 -1.55
N LEU A 34 5.89 11.01 -1.68
CA LEU A 34 5.04 11.08 -2.88
C LEU A 34 4.36 12.46 -2.96
N GLN A 35 4.86 13.29 -3.86
CA GLN A 35 4.29 14.62 -4.13
C GLN A 35 2.96 14.50 -4.88
N VAL A 36 1.87 14.36 -4.12
CA VAL A 36 0.52 14.32 -4.69
C VAL A 36 0.07 15.72 -5.16
N PRO A 37 -0.79 15.80 -6.20
CA PRO A 37 -1.32 17.07 -6.67
C PRO A 37 -2.08 17.83 -5.57
N ALA A 38 -1.99 19.17 -5.55
CA ALA A 38 -2.63 20.01 -4.54
C ALA A 38 -4.18 19.86 -4.47
N GLY A 39 -4.80 19.34 -5.54
CA GLY A 39 -6.23 19.03 -5.57
C GLY A 39 -6.64 17.76 -4.81
N TRP A 40 -5.68 16.96 -4.35
CA TRP A 40 -5.93 15.73 -3.59
C TRP A 40 -6.00 16.04 -2.10
N LYS A 41 -7.16 15.79 -1.49
CA LYS A 41 -7.35 16.02 -0.06
C LYS A 41 -7.21 14.70 0.70
N ALA A 42 -6.21 14.61 1.57
CA ALA A 42 -6.07 13.44 2.45
C ALA A 42 -7.33 13.27 3.30
N ALA A 43 -7.84 12.04 3.36
CA ALA A 43 -9.09 11.69 4.02
C ALA A 43 -8.87 10.69 5.17
N MET A 44 -8.02 9.68 4.94
CA MET A 44 -7.75 8.63 5.92
C MET A 44 -6.36 8.05 5.70
N ASP A 45 -5.63 7.85 6.80
CA ASP A 45 -4.36 7.16 6.84
C ASP A 45 -4.52 5.82 7.55
N GLN A 46 -3.88 4.77 7.04
CA GLN A 46 -3.79 3.46 7.67
C GLN A 46 -2.33 3.02 7.67
N VAL A 47 -1.87 2.53 8.82
CA VAL A 47 -0.50 2.02 8.99
C VAL A 47 -0.60 0.61 9.53
N ARG A 48 -0.03 -0.35 8.80
CA ARG A 48 -0.09 -1.78 9.11
C ARG A 48 1.27 -2.26 9.54
N GLY A 49 1.33 -2.82 10.74
CA GLY A 49 2.57 -3.32 11.35
C GLY A 49 2.29 -4.13 12.61
N PRO A 50 3.30 -4.83 13.15
CA PRO A 50 3.16 -5.65 14.36
C PRO A 50 2.72 -4.82 15.58
N ASP A 51 3.21 -3.58 15.68
CA ASP A 51 2.93 -2.67 16.79
C ASP A 51 1.86 -1.61 16.47
N GLN A 52 1.15 -1.74 15.35
CA GLN A 52 0.16 -0.77 14.89
C GLN A 52 -1.28 -1.17 15.24
N GLN A 53 -2.20 -0.20 15.20
CA GLN A 53 -3.63 -0.43 15.45
C GLN A 53 -4.21 -1.45 14.46
N ASP A 54 -3.84 -1.32 13.19
CA ASP A 54 -4.13 -2.31 12.15
C ASP A 54 -3.03 -3.39 12.16
N ARG A 55 -3.14 -4.29 13.15
CA ARG A 55 -2.20 -5.41 13.29
C ARG A 55 -2.22 -6.28 12.05
N CYS A 56 -1.03 -6.64 11.58
CA CYS A 56 -0.90 -7.60 10.50
C CYS A 56 -1.48 -8.95 10.91
N ASP A 57 -2.49 -9.41 10.17
CA ASP A 57 -3.03 -10.75 10.34
C ASP A 57 -2.08 -11.76 9.67
N PRO A 58 -1.42 -12.65 10.44
CA PRO A 58 -0.46 -13.61 9.91
C PRO A 58 -1.11 -14.70 9.03
N VAL A 59 -2.43 -14.75 8.90
CA VAL A 59 -3.16 -15.76 8.12
C VAL A 59 -3.67 -15.20 6.78
N ILE A 60 -4.12 -13.95 6.73
CA ILE A 60 -4.84 -13.40 5.57
C ILE A 60 -4.10 -12.26 4.86
N THR A 61 -3.36 -11.40 5.56
CA THR A 61 -2.79 -10.15 5.02
C THR A 61 -1.26 -10.19 4.89
N LYS A 62 -0.68 -11.38 4.69
CA LYS A 62 0.77 -11.56 4.53
C LYS A 62 1.39 -10.75 3.39
N THR A 63 0.62 -10.46 2.34
CA THR A 63 1.15 -9.80 1.14
C THR A 63 1.30 -8.29 1.28
N MET A 64 0.71 -7.66 2.30
CA MET A 64 0.62 -6.20 2.42
C MET A 64 1.17 -5.66 3.75
N CYS A 65 1.98 -6.46 4.43
CA CYS A 65 2.56 -6.14 5.73
C CYS A 65 4.08 -6.39 5.74
N PRO A 66 4.88 -5.46 6.34
CA PRO A 66 4.51 -4.12 6.78
C PRO A 66 4.13 -3.20 5.60
N GLY A 67 3.33 -2.17 5.87
CA GLY A 67 2.94 -1.21 4.83
C GLY A 67 2.06 -0.09 5.35
N ALA A 68 1.89 0.95 4.55
CA ALA A 68 1.06 2.09 4.86
C ALA A 68 0.17 2.43 3.67
N SER A 69 -1.00 3.02 3.93
CA SER A 69 -1.86 3.56 2.87
C SER A 69 -2.48 4.88 3.26
N ARG A 70 -2.62 5.76 2.28
CA ARG A 70 -3.31 7.04 2.40
C ARG A 70 -4.41 7.14 1.35
N SER A 71 -5.59 7.50 1.81
CA SER A 71 -6.78 7.69 0.98
C SER A 71 -6.99 9.18 0.74
N PHE A 72 -7.33 9.55 -0.50
CA PHE A 72 -7.51 10.92 -0.94
C PHE A 72 -8.87 11.10 -1.60
N LEU A 73 -9.53 12.22 -1.29
CA LEU A 73 -10.68 12.72 -2.03
C LEU A 73 -10.18 13.62 -3.16
N ILE A 74 -10.68 13.36 -4.37
CA ILE A 74 -10.21 14.00 -5.60
C ILE A 74 -11.39 14.62 -6.34
N SER A 75 -11.24 15.87 -6.77
CA SER A 75 -12.28 16.57 -7.55
C SER A 75 -12.27 16.21 -9.04
N ALA A 76 -11.13 15.72 -9.55
CA ALA A 76 -10.98 15.24 -10.93
C ALA A 76 -11.81 13.96 -11.18
N ASN A 77 -12.06 13.67 -12.45
CA ASN A 77 -12.63 12.38 -12.86
C ASN A 77 -11.58 11.26 -12.76
N PRO A 78 -11.98 9.97 -12.75
CA PRO A 78 -11.06 8.85 -12.56
C PRO A 78 -9.90 8.78 -13.56
N SER A 79 -10.15 9.04 -14.85
CA SER A 79 -9.12 8.99 -15.88
C SER A 79 -8.06 10.08 -15.70
N GLU A 80 -8.48 11.29 -15.32
CA GLU A 80 -7.56 12.38 -14.98
C GLU A 80 -6.78 12.09 -13.70
N ALA A 81 -7.45 11.56 -12.66
CA ALA A 81 -6.80 11.14 -11.42
C ALA A 81 -5.76 10.04 -11.66
N TYR A 82 -6.01 9.13 -12.60
CA TYR A 82 -5.05 8.09 -12.99
C TYR A 82 -3.81 8.66 -13.70
N ALA A 83 -4.01 9.59 -14.63
CA ALA A 83 -2.88 10.27 -15.28
C ALA A 83 -2.02 11.03 -14.26
N GLN A 84 -2.66 11.69 -13.29
CA GLN A 84 -1.97 12.33 -12.17
C GLN A 84 -1.23 11.30 -11.29
N ALA A 85 -1.87 10.18 -10.94
CA ALA A 85 -1.24 9.11 -10.16
C ALA A 85 0.02 8.57 -10.83
N ARG A 86 -0.01 8.39 -12.15
CA ARG A 86 1.16 7.98 -12.93
C ARG A 86 2.30 9.01 -12.81
N SER A 87 1.97 10.28 -12.97
CA SER A 87 2.96 11.37 -12.79
C SER A 87 3.57 11.39 -11.38
N VAL A 88 2.79 11.08 -10.34
CA VAL A 88 3.27 11.01 -8.95
C VAL A 88 4.35 9.93 -8.81
N VAL A 89 4.08 8.70 -9.28
CA VAL A 89 5.05 7.59 -9.16
C VAL A 89 6.28 7.81 -10.05
N ASP A 90 6.09 8.32 -11.27
CA ASP A 90 7.19 8.60 -12.20
C ASP A 90 8.13 9.70 -11.64
N THR A 91 7.57 10.76 -11.06
CA THR A 91 8.37 11.86 -10.46
C THR A 91 9.12 11.38 -9.22
N ALA A 92 8.53 10.48 -8.45
CA ALA A 92 9.19 9.84 -7.31
C ALA A 92 10.23 8.78 -7.73
N GLY A 93 10.44 8.55 -9.03
CA GLY A 93 11.44 7.60 -9.53
C GLY A 93 11.03 6.13 -9.38
N PHE A 94 9.74 5.85 -9.19
CA PHE A 94 9.22 4.48 -9.29
C PHE A 94 9.02 4.10 -10.76
N THR A 95 9.20 2.82 -11.07
CA THR A 95 8.90 2.27 -12.40
C THR A 95 7.55 1.57 -12.37
N VAL A 96 6.62 1.96 -13.23
CA VAL A 96 5.33 1.27 -13.39
C VAL A 96 5.57 -0.15 -13.92
N THR A 97 5.17 -1.16 -13.15
CA THR A 97 5.35 -2.58 -13.51
C THR A 97 4.07 -3.20 -14.04
N GLU A 98 2.90 -2.77 -13.55
CA GLU A 98 1.60 -3.33 -13.94
C GLU A 98 0.51 -2.25 -13.93
N GLU A 99 -0.42 -2.33 -14.88
CA GLU A 99 -1.57 -1.43 -15.01
C GLU A 99 -2.84 -2.27 -15.23
N PHE A 100 -3.90 -1.96 -14.49
CA PHE A 100 -5.19 -2.65 -14.60
C PHE A 100 -6.28 -1.65 -14.95
N GLY A 101 -6.87 -1.83 -16.13
CA GLY A 101 -7.92 -0.95 -16.65
C GLY A 101 -7.47 0.51 -16.78
N PRO A 102 -6.37 0.85 -17.49
CA PRO A 102 -5.85 2.23 -17.56
C PRO A 102 -6.83 3.24 -18.19
N ALA A 103 -7.88 2.78 -18.87
CA ALA A 103 -8.98 3.61 -19.35
C ALA A 103 -9.96 4.05 -18.25
N CYS A 104 -9.85 3.47 -17.04
CA CYS A 104 -10.73 3.66 -15.89
C CYS A 104 -12.20 3.25 -16.15
N ASP A 105 -12.42 2.22 -16.96
CA ASP A 105 -13.73 1.72 -17.36
C ASP A 105 -14.21 0.50 -16.55
N ARG A 106 -13.34 -0.11 -15.74
CA ARG A 106 -13.63 -1.34 -14.95
C ARG A 106 -14.75 -1.17 -13.94
N THR A 107 -15.80 -1.97 -14.05
CA THR A 107 -16.99 -1.89 -13.19
C THR A 107 -16.90 -2.70 -11.90
N ASP A 108 -15.84 -3.48 -11.73
CA ASP A 108 -15.58 -4.35 -10.59
C ASP A 108 -14.41 -3.82 -9.74
N GLY A 109 -14.73 -3.23 -8.58
CA GLY A 109 -13.71 -2.68 -7.68
C GLY A 109 -13.19 -1.31 -8.14
N PRO A 110 -11.87 -1.03 -8.03
CA PRO A 110 -11.30 0.23 -8.51
C PRO A 110 -11.53 0.43 -10.00
N ALA A 111 -11.88 1.65 -10.42
CA ALA A 111 -12.03 2.00 -11.82
C ALA A 111 -10.75 1.73 -12.62
N CYS A 112 -9.61 2.05 -12.03
CA CYS A 112 -8.29 1.82 -12.57
C CYS A 112 -7.27 1.65 -11.44
N GLN A 113 -6.19 0.94 -11.75
CA GLN A 113 -5.12 0.68 -10.79
C GLN A 113 -3.77 0.63 -11.49
N LEU A 114 -2.74 1.12 -10.81
CA LEU A 114 -1.36 0.93 -11.23
C LEU A 114 -0.52 0.40 -10.07
N PHE A 115 0.52 -0.33 -10.44
CA PHE A 115 1.56 -0.80 -9.55
C PHE A 115 2.91 -0.32 -10.06
N ALA A 116 3.71 0.19 -9.16
CA ALA A 116 5.05 0.67 -9.47
C ALA A 116 6.04 0.19 -8.40
N THR A 117 7.29 -0.03 -8.78
CA THR A 117 8.33 -0.51 -7.87
C THR A 117 9.57 0.37 -7.92
N ARG A 118 10.26 0.44 -6.78
CA ARG A 118 11.58 1.06 -6.59
C ARG A 118 12.27 0.26 -5.49
N ASP A 119 13.43 -0.30 -5.79
CA ASP A 119 14.16 -1.20 -4.89
C ASP A 119 13.29 -2.37 -4.40
N ASP A 120 13.16 -2.58 -3.09
CA ASP A 120 12.30 -3.61 -2.48
C ASP A 120 10.92 -3.08 -2.06
N VAL A 121 10.50 -1.93 -2.60
CA VAL A 121 9.21 -1.30 -2.30
C VAL A 121 8.28 -1.34 -3.51
N ARG A 122 7.00 -1.62 -3.24
CA ARG A 122 5.90 -1.57 -4.18
C ARG A 122 4.92 -0.47 -3.77
N VAL A 123 4.59 0.40 -4.72
CA VAL A 123 3.49 1.35 -4.63
C VAL A 123 2.33 0.82 -5.46
N ARG A 124 1.14 0.81 -4.88
CA ARG A 124 -0.11 0.51 -5.56
C ARG A 124 -1.02 1.71 -5.43
N ILE A 125 -1.48 2.25 -6.55
CA ILE A 125 -2.46 3.33 -6.55
C ILE A 125 -3.74 2.80 -7.19
N SER A 126 -4.81 2.81 -6.41
CA SER A 126 -6.17 2.44 -6.84
C SER A 126 -7.01 3.71 -6.94
N VAL A 127 -7.63 3.94 -8.10
CA VAL A 127 -8.54 5.06 -8.33
C VAL A 127 -9.97 4.51 -8.41
N PHE A 128 -10.88 5.14 -7.67
CA PHE A 128 -12.28 4.78 -7.54
C PHE A 128 -13.16 5.86 -8.17
N ARG A 129 -14.36 5.49 -8.62
CA ARG A 129 -15.27 6.45 -9.27
C ARG A 129 -15.88 7.42 -8.28
N SER A 130 -15.92 7.03 -7.00
CA SER A 130 -16.46 7.84 -5.92
C SER A 130 -15.79 7.54 -4.59
N ALA A 131 -15.98 8.44 -3.61
CA ALA A 131 -15.55 8.23 -2.23
C ALA A 131 -16.21 7.00 -1.58
N ALA A 132 -17.48 6.75 -1.91
CA ALA A 132 -18.25 5.62 -1.40
C ALA A 132 -17.64 4.27 -1.83
N GLU A 133 -17.26 4.15 -3.11
CA GLU A 133 -16.59 2.94 -3.62
C GLU A 133 -15.24 2.67 -2.93
N ALA A 134 -14.57 3.72 -2.45
CA ALA A 134 -13.33 3.62 -1.69
C ALA A 134 -13.56 3.36 -0.18
N GLY A 135 -14.80 3.20 0.27
CA GLY A 135 -15.14 3.04 1.70
C GLY A 135 -14.96 4.32 2.52
N LEU A 136 -14.98 5.49 1.87
CA LEU A 136 -14.84 6.81 2.51
C LEU A 136 -16.21 7.49 2.68
N ASP A 137 -17.26 6.70 2.91
CA ASP A 137 -18.61 7.21 3.14
C ASP A 137 -18.62 8.20 4.30
N GLY A 138 -19.22 9.39 4.08
CA GLY A 138 -19.34 10.43 5.09
C GLY A 138 -18.10 11.32 5.28
N VAL A 139 -17.01 11.11 4.53
CA VAL A 139 -15.76 11.89 4.66
C VAL A 139 -15.79 13.20 3.84
N GLY A 140 -16.83 13.44 3.04
CA GLY A 140 -17.11 14.73 2.38
C GLY A 140 -17.58 14.60 0.92
N PRO A 141 -17.94 15.71 0.24
CA PRO A 141 -18.27 15.69 -1.18
C PRO A 141 -16.99 15.51 -2.00
N GLY A 142 -16.77 14.30 -2.51
CA GLY A 142 -15.69 13.98 -3.46
C GLY A 142 -16.26 13.59 -4.82
N GLY A 143 -15.54 13.92 -5.90
CA GLY A 143 -15.85 13.41 -7.23
C GLY A 143 -15.40 11.96 -7.33
N SER A 144 -14.09 11.75 -7.34
CA SER A 144 -13.42 10.44 -7.29
C SER A 144 -12.60 10.30 -6.01
N ALA A 145 -12.01 9.11 -5.80
CA ALA A 145 -11.08 8.88 -4.70
C ALA A 145 -9.86 8.08 -5.18
N ALA A 146 -8.71 8.27 -4.53
CA ALA A 146 -7.56 7.41 -4.74
C ALA A 146 -7.06 6.85 -3.41
N VAL A 147 -6.61 5.60 -3.43
CA VAL A 147 -5.93 4.97 -2.32
C VAL A 147 -4.52 4.62 -2.78
N ILE A 148 -3.53 5.26 -2.16
CA ILE A 148 -2.12 4.93 -2.35
C ILE A 148 -1.74 3.95 -1.25
N THR A 149 -1.26 2.77 -1.61
CA THR A 149 -0.68 1.78 -0.70
C THR A 149 0.80 1.65 -1.00
N VAL A 150 1.64 1.68 0.03
CA VAL A 150 3.07 1.39 -0.03
C VAL A 150 3.34 0.18 0.83
N GLU A 151 4.02 -0.80 0.26
CA GLU A 151 4.31 -2.07 0.91
C GLU A 151 5.61 -2.66 0.36
N ARG A 152 6.09 -3.71 0.99
CA ARG A 152 7.26 -4.42 0.49
C ARG A 152 6.95 -5.14 -0.81
N SER A 153 7.81 -5.00 -1.81
CA SER A 153 7.77 -5.80 -3.02
C SER A 153 8.15 -7.24 -2.68
N ILE A 154 7.19 -8.16 -2.74
CA ILE A 154 7.46 -9.59 -2.63
C ILE A 154 7.81 -10.07 -4.04
N SER A 155 9.07 -9.89 -4.43
CA SER A 155 9.60 -10.52 -5.63
C SER A 155 9.40 -12.03 -5.50
N ALA A 156 8.62 -12.65 -6.38
CA ALA A 156 8.60 -14.10 -6.50
C ALA A 156 9.99 -14.53 -7.01
N GLY A 157 10.85 -14.95 -6.09
CA GLY A 157 12.12 -15.61 -6.40
C GLY A 157 11.90 -17.02 -6.93
#